data_AF-A0A932MEQ4-F1
#
_entry.id   AF-A0A932MEQ4-F1
#
_cell.length_a   1.000
_cell.length_b   1.000
_cell.length_c   1.000
_cell.angle_alpha   90.00
_cell.angle_beta   90.00
_cell.angle_gamma   90.00
#
_symmetry.space_group_name_H-M   'P 1'
#
loop_
_entity.id
_entity.type
_entity.pdbx_description
1 polymer ?
#
loop_
_entity_poly.entity_id
_entity_poly.type
_entity_poly.pdbx_seq_one_letter_code
_entity_poly.pdbx_strand_id
1 'polypeptide(L)'
;GGQLPLADHSVDVVLASQLLHHLERGSAVSLLVELDRVARLGVIVADLRRHPMAALGIWLASYPLRLHPITRRDGVTSVRRGFTRHELAQLLREAGVTGAVFRRPGYRLVAVWRAAEVGRADG
;
A
#
# COMPACT_ATOMS: atom_id res chain seq x y z
N GLY A 1 0.20 10.61 13.13
CA GLY A 1 1.00 10.27 11.93
C GLY A 1 1.30 11.55 11.21
N GLY A 2 2.58 11.86 10.99
CA GLY A 2 3.03 13.17 10.53
C GLY A 2 2.75 13.42 9.05
N GLN A 3 2.47 14.68 8.73
CA GLN A 3 2.48 15.17 7.36
C GLN A 3 3.90 15.05 6.78
N LEU A 4 3.99 14.70 5.50
CA LEU A 4 5.21 14.77 4.72
C LEU A 4 5.61 16.25 4.56
N PRO A 5 6.91 16.58 4.63
CA PRO A 5 7.41 17.93 4.44
C PRO A 5 7.44 18.31 2.95
N LEU A 6 6.32 18.09 2.26
CA LEU A 6 6.11 18.32 0.85
C LEU A 6 4.86 19.19 0.67
N ALA A 7 4.91 20.14 -0.25
CA ALA A 7 3.75 20.96 -0.58
C ALA A 7 2.68 20.13 -1.31
N ASP A 8 1.44 20.61 -1.27
CA ASP A 8 0.34 20.02 -2.03
C ASP A 8 0.71 19.93 -3.51
N HIS A 9 0.40 18.81 -4.16
CA HIS A 9 0.64 18.58 -5.59
C HIS A 9 2.07 18.87 -6.08
N SER A 10 3.07 18.72 -5.20
CA SER A 10 4.48 18.98 -5.53
C SER A 10 5.19 17.77 -6.15
N VAL A 11 4.58 16.58 -6.11
CA VAL A 11 5.17 15.34 -6.64
C VAL A 11 4.31 14.79 -7.75
N ASP A 12 4.87 14.59 -8.94
CA ASP A 12 4.11 14.11 -10.10
C ASP A 12 3.42 12.77 -9.84
N VAL A 13 4.19 11.78 -9.38
CA VAL A 13 3.68 10.45 -9.06
C VAL A 13 4.26 9.99 -7.74
N VAL A 14 3.41 9.51 -6.85
CA VAL A 14 3.82 8.97 -5.55
C VAL A 14 3.71 7.44 -5.58
N LEU A 15 4.78 6.75 -5.19
CA LEU A 15 4.80 5.30 -5.03
C LEU A 15 5.05 4.95 -3.57
N ALA A 16 4.09 4.28 -2.94
CA ALA A 16 4.29 3.63 -1.65
C ALA A 16 4.31 2.11 -1.85
N SER A 17 5.43 1.47 -1.51
CA SER A 17 5.61 0.03 -1.68
C SER A 17 6.00 -0.61 -0.36
N GLN A 18 5.40 -1.76 -0.05
CA GLN A 18 5.73 -2.56 1.15
C GLN A 18 5.64 -1.81 2.47
N LEU A 19 4.73 -0.83 2.56
CA LEU A 19 4.66 0.05 3.72
C LEU A 19 3.37 -0.11 4.52
N LEU A 20 2.21 -0.19 3.86
CA LEU A 20 0.92 -0.11 4.55
C LEU A 20 0.69 -1.28 5.50
N HIS A 21 1.19 -2.47 5.19
CA HIS A 21 1.06 -3.65 6.07
C HIS A 21 1.85 -3.56 7.39
N HIS A 22 2.70 -2.53 7.55
CA HIS A 22 3.35 -2.22 8.83
C HIS A 22 2.54 -1.25 9.69
N LEU A 23 1.58 -0.55 9.09
CA LEU A 23 0.83 0.50 9.76
C LEU A 23 -0.45 -0.05 10.40
N GLU A 24 -0.83 0.55 11.52
CA GLU A 24 -2.19 0.42 12.01
C GLU A 24 -3.17 1.05 11.02
N ARG A 25 -4.40 0.53 10.97
CA ARG A 25 -5.48 0.97 10.09
C ARG A 25 -5.64 2.49 10.00
N GLY A 26 -5.72 3.18 11.13
CA GLY A 26 -5.85 4.65 11.16
C GLY A 26 -4.66 5.36 10.54
N SER A 27 -3.44 4.89 10.84
CA SER A 27 -2.21 5.43 10.25
C SER A 27 -2.11 5.16 8.75
N ALA A 28 -2.61 4.01 8.28
CA ALA A 28 -2.68 3.70 6.85
C ALA A 28 -3.65 4.64 6.12
N VAL A 29 -4.83 4.93 6.71
CA VAL A 29 -5.78 5.90 6.15
C VAL A 29 -5.16 7.30 6.11
N SER A 30 -4.55 7.77 7.20
CA SER A 30 -3.86 9.07 7.23
C SER A 30 -2.75 9.16 6.19
N LEU A 31 -1.97 8.08 6.00
CA LEU A 31 -0.96 8.03 4.96
C LEU A 31 -1.60 8.13 3.57
N LEU A 32 -2.67 7.40 3.27
CA LEU A 32 -3.34 7.45 1.97
C LEU A 32 -3.84 8.87 1.63
N VAL A 33 -4.42 9.58 2.60
CA VAL A 33 -4.82 10.99 2.45
C VAL A 33 -3.59 11.86 2.13
N GLU A 34 -2.49 11.63 2.83
CA GLU A 34 -1.27 12.40 2.66
C GLU A 34 -0.58 12.14 1.31
N LEU A 35 -0.58 10.89 0.84
CA LEU A 35 -0.06 10.55 -0.49
C LEU A 35 -0.91 11.20 -1.59
N ASP A 36 -2.24 11.28 -1.39
CA ASP A 36 -3.13 11.98 -2.32
C ASP A 36 -2.85 13.49 -2.35
N ARG A 37 -2.70 14.12 -1.18
CA ARG A 37 -2.39 15.56 -1.03
C ARG A 37 -1.13 15.97 -1.80
N VAL A 38 -0.03 15.23 -1.63
CA VAL A 38 1.27 15.61 -2.22
C VAL A 38 1.38 15.24 -3.71
N ALA A 39 0.53 14.34 -4.20
CA ALA A 39 0.57 13.88 -5.59
C ALA A 39 -0.11 14.86 -6.54
N ARG A 40 0.51 15.12 -7.70
CA ARG A 40 -0.03 15.97 -8.77
C ARG A 40 -0.82 15.18 -9.80
N LEU A 41 -0.32 14.02 -10.22
CA LEU A 41 -0.94 13.22 -11.28
C LEU A 41 -1.61 11.95 -10.74
N GLY A 42 -0.97 11.28 -9.79
CA GLY A 42 -1.54 10.06 -9.21
C GLY A 42 -0.63 9.34 -8.25
N VAL A 43 -1.19 8.31 -7.64
CA VAL A 43 -0.53 7.51 -6.61
C VAL A 43 -0.64 6.03 -6.95
N ILE A 44 0.43 5.32 -6.65
CA ILE A 44 0.52 3.87 -6.75
C ILE A 44 0.86 3.33 -5.35
N VAL A 45 0.03 2.42 -4.86
CA VAL A 45 0.30 1.69 -3.62
C VAL A 45 0.45 0.21 -3.95
N ALA A 46 1.65 -0.33 -3.74
CA ALA A 46 1.97 -1.73 -4.00
C ALA A 46 2.25 -2.48 -2.70
N ASP A 47 1.37 -3.41 -2.33
CA ASP A 47 1.51 -4.15 -1.08
C ASP A 47 1.23 -5.66 -1.21
N LEU A 48 1.41 -6.40 -0.12
CA LEU A 48 1.22 -7.84 -0.05
C LEU A 48 -0.26 -8.19 -0.06
N ARG A 49 -0.60 -9.14 -0.93
CA ARG A 49 -1.88 -9.84 -0.90
C ARG A 49 -1.82 -10.90 0.18
N ARG A 50 -2.64 -10.76 1.22
CA ARG A 50 -2.79 -11.78 2.24
C ARG A 50 -3.37 -13.05 1.64
N HIS A 51 -2.58 -14.12 1.66
CA HIS A 51 -2.99 -15.42 1.16
C HIS A 51 -2.21 -16.55 1.86
N PRO A 52 -2.87 -17.62 2.34
CA PRO A 52 -2.20 -18.71 3.04
C PRO A 52 -1.08 -19.36 2.21
N MET A 53 -1.31 -19.57 0.91
CA MET A 53 -0.28 -20.13 0.01
C MET A 53 0.93 -19.20 -0.18
N ALA A 54 0.78 -17.89 -0.01
CA ALA A 54 1.92 -16.97 -0.05
C ALA A 54 2.80 -17.14 1.19
N ALA A 55 2.19 -17.29 2.37
CA ALA A 55 2.90 -17.56 3.61
C ALA A 55 3.62 -18.92 3.55
N LEU A 56 2.94 -19.95 3.04
CA LEU A 56 3.55 -21.25 2.83
C LEU A 56 4.70 -21.19 1.82
N GLY A 57 4.51 -20.46 0.70
CA GLY A 57 5.54 -20.28 -0.32
C GLY A 57 6.79 -19.60 0.23
N ILE A 58 6.65 -18.51 0.99
CA ILE A 58 7.79 -17.85 1.67
C ILE A 58 8.47 -18.82 2.63
N TRP A 59 7.68 -19.54 3.42
CA TRP A 59 8.22 -20.49 4.38
C TRP A 59 9.01 -21.61 3.68
N LEU A 60 8.47 -22.23 2.63
CA LEU A 60 9.16 -23.27 1.86
C LEU A 60 10.40 -22.73 1.13
N ALA A 61 10.28 -21.59 0.45
CA ALA A 61 11.39 -20.99 -0.30
C ALA A 61 12.55 -20.54 0.60
N SER A 62 12.28 -20.24 1.87
CA SER A 62 13.31 -19.81 2.82
C SER A 62 14.33 -20.90 3.18
N TYR A 63 14.02 -22.19 2.97
CA TYR A 63 14.93 -23.32 3.21
C TYR A 63 16.04 -23.42 2.16
N PRO A 64 15.75 -23.53 0.85
CA PRO A 64 16.80 -23.56 -0.18
C PRO A 64 17.61 -22.26 -0.22
N LEU A 65 16.99 -21.11 0.14
CA LEU A 65 17.66 -19.82 0.26
C LEU A 65 18.48 -19.64 1.55
N ARG A 66 18.49 -20.64 2.45
CA ARG A 66 19.19 -20.60 3.74
C ARG A 66 18.91 -19.33 4.56
N LEU A 67 17.68 -18.80 4.47
CA LEU A 67 17.30 -17.61 5.21
C LEU A 67 17.28 -17.89 6.71
N HIS A 68 17.71 -16.90 7.49
CA HIS A 68 17.70 -16.99 8.94
C HIS A 68 16.26 -17.22 9.48
N PRO A 69 16.07 -18.00 10.56
CA PRO A 69 14.74 -18.27 11.11
C PRO A 69 13.91 -17.02 11.42
N ILE A 70 14.58 -15.92 11.82
CA ILE A 70 13.93 -14.62 12.05
C ILE A 70 13.35 -14.09 10.72
N THR A 71 14.16 -13.98 9.67
CA THR A 71 13.73 -13.52 8.33
C THR A 71 12.57 -14.36 7.79
N ARG A 72 12.60 -15.69 8.00
CA ARG A 72 11.49 -16.58 7.62
C ARG A 72 10.19 -16.23 8.34
N ARG A 73 10.25 -16.06 9.67
CA ARG A 73 9.09 -15.70 10.49
C ARG A 73 8.57 -14.31 10.13
N ASP A 74 9.47 -13.36 9.89
CA ASP A 74 9.12 -12.01 9.48
C ASP A 74 8.43 -12.01 8.11
N GLY A 75 8.97 -12.73 7.13
CA GLY A 75 8.34 -12.83 5.81
C GLY A 75 6.93 -13.42 5.85
N VAL A 76 6.73 -14.48 6.66
CA VAL A 76 5.38 -15.04 6.91
C VAL A 76 4.47 -14.03 7.61
N THR A 77 5.00 -13.29 8.59
CA THR A 77 4.25 -12.28 9.34
C THR A 77 3.85 -11.10 8.44
N SER A 78 4.74 -10.64 7.56
CA SER A 78 4.46 -9.60 6.57
C SER A 78 3.30 -10.00 5.64
N VAL A 79 3.30 -11.24 5.13
CA VAL A 79 2.16 -11.74 4.32
C VAL A 79 0.86 -11.78 5.11
N ARG A 80 0.92 -12.19 6.39
CA ARG A 80 -0.27 -12.24 7.26
C ARG A 80 -0.81 -10.85 7.59
N ARG A 81 0.05 -9.84 7.65
CA ARG A 81 -0.34 -8.43 7.81
C ARG A 81 -0.74 -7.73 6.51
N GLY A 82 -0.49 -8.37 5.37
CA GLY A 82 -0.96 -7.91 4.08
C GLY A 82 -2.50 -7.80 4.03
N PHE A 83 -2.98 -7.35 2.88
CA PHE A 83 -4.39 -7.04 2.67
C PHE A 83 -5.07 -8.04 1.74
N THR A 84 -6.36 -8.24 1.92
CA THR A 84 -7.24 -8.67 0.83
C THR A 84 -7.54 -7.49 -0.09
N ARG A 85 -8.00 -7.78 -1.32
CA ARG A 85 -8.44 -6.72 -2.25
C ARG A 85 -9.53 -5.84 -1.64
N HIS A 86 -10.46 -6.45 -0.89
CA HIS A 86 -11.58 -5.73 -0.29
C HIS A 86 -11.12 -4.79 0.82
N GLU A 87 -10.24 -5.25 1.70
CA GLU A 87 -9.68 -4.42 2.78
C GLU A 87 -8.90 -3.22 2.24
N LEU A 88 -8.03 -3.43 1.25
CA LEU A 88 -7.29 -2.32 0.66
C LEU A 88 -8.23 -1.32 -0.03
N ALA A 89 -9.26 -1.81 -0.74
CA ALA A 89 -10.28 -0.94 -1.32
C ALA A 89 -11.10 -0.20 -0.24
N GLN A 90 -11.29 -0.78 0.94
CA GLN A 90 -11.97 -0.13 2.06
C GLN A 90 -11.11 0.99 2.66
N LEU A 91 -9.79 0.78 2.79
CA LEU A 91 -8.88 1.85 3.23
C LEU A 91 -8.91 3.05 2.28
N LEU A 92 -8.95 2.82 0.96
CA LEU A 92 -9.09 3.91 -0.02
C LEU A 92 -10.40 4.68 0.19
N ARG A 93 -11.53 3.98 0.39
CA ARG A 93 -12.83 4.62 0.67
C ARG A 93 -12.81 5.44 1.95
N GLU A 94 -12.20 4.92 3.01
CA GLU A 94 -12.06 5.62 4.29
C GLU A 94 -11.16 6.85 4.18
N ALA A 95 -10.18 6.83 3.27
CA ALA A 95 -9.34 7.97 2.94
C ALA A 95 -10.02 8.98 1.99
N GLY A 96 -11.27 8.74 1.55
CA GLY A 96 -11.95 9.58 0.56
C GLY A 96 -11.37 9.46 -0.86
N VAL A 97 -10.55 8.44 -1.12
CA VAL A 97 -9.85 8.24 -2.39
C VAL A 97 -10.64 7.29 -3.30
N THR A 98 -10.88 7.72 -4.53
CA THR A 98 -11.49 6.88 -5.56
C THR A 98 -10.41 6.26 -6.45
N GLY A 99 -10.13 4.97 -6.24
CA GLY A 99 -9.07 4.24 -6.93
C GLY A 99 -9.43 2.80 -7.29
N ALA A 100 -8.62 2.21 -8.17
CA ALA A 100 -8.76 0.82 -8.58
C ALA A 100 -7.71 -0.07 -7.90
N VAL A 101 -8.13 -1.23 -7.40
CA VAL A 101 -7.23 -2.23 -6.78
C VAL A 101 -7.12 -3.48 -7.65
N PHE A 102 -5.91 -3.83 -8.03
CA PHE A 102 -5.57 -4.95 -8.91
C PHE A 102 -4.79 -6.03 -8.15
N ARG A 103 -5.04 -7.29 -8.50
CA ARG A 103 -4.17 -8.42 -8.12
C ARG A 103 -3.07 -8.55 -9.16
N ARG A 104 -1.82 -8.70 -8.72
CA ARG A 104 -0.65 -8.88 -9.58
C ARG A 104 0.14 -10.13 -9.17
N PRO A 105 0.98 -10.69 -10.06
CA PRO A 105 1.82 -11.85 -9.76
C PRO A 105 2.67 -11.68 -8.50
N GLY A 106 3.08 -12.79 -7.88
CA GLY A 106 3.87 -12.75 -6.64
C GLY A 106 3.09 -12.31 -5.41
N TYR A 107 1.78 -12.58 -5.37
CA TYR A 107 0.88 -12.19 -4.27
C TYR A 107 0.93 -10.70 -3.97
N ARG A 108 0.79 -9.88 -5.02
CA ARG A 108 0.78 -8.43 -4.94
C ARG A 108 -0.63 -7.87 -5.08
N LEU A 109 -0.93 -6.84 -4.31
CA LEU A 109 -2.05 -5.93 -4.57
C LEU A 109 -1.47 -4.58 -4.98
N VAL A 110 -2.02 -4.00 -6.04
CA VAL A 110 -1.64 -2.68 -6.51
C VAL A 110 -2.89 -1.82 -6.58
N ALA A 111 -2.95 -0.80 -5.75
CA ALA A 111 -3.94 0.27 -5.85
C ALA A 111 -3.37 1.42 -6.69
N VAL A 112 -4.18 1.98 -7.57
CA VAL A 112 -3.83 3.14 -8.40
C VAL A 112 -5.01 4.10 -8.41
N TRP A 113 -4.72 5.39 -8.26
CA TRP A 113 -5.70 6.46 -8.44
C TRP A 113 -5.05 7.72 -9.00
N ARG A 114 -5.89 8.61 -9.52
CA ARG A 114 -5.47 9.98 -9.88
C ARG A 114 -5.63 10.85 -8.65
N ALA A 115 -4.66 11.73 -8.40
CA ALA A 115 -4.76 12.66 -7.29
C ALA A 115 -6.00 13.55 -7.45
N ALA A 116 -6.63 13.92 -6.34
CA ALA A 116 -7.74 14.87 -6.38
C ALA A 116 -7.27 16.18 -7.06
N GLU A 117 -8.05 16.66 -8.03
CA GLU A 117 -7.84 18.01 -8.54
C GLU A 117 -8.26 18.98 -7.44
N VAL A 118 -7.37 19.89 -7.03
CA VAL A 118 -7.82 21.10 -6.32
C VAL A 118 -8.83 21.77 -7.23
N GLY A 119 -10.02 22.04 -6.71
CA GLY A 119 -11.02 22.77 -7.46
C GLY A 119 -10.38 23.95 -8.18
N ARG A 120 -10.58 24.02 -9.50
CA ARG A 120 -10.75 25.30 -10.18
C ARG A 120 -11.93 25.99 -9.51
N ALA A 121 -11.69 26.60 -8.36
CA ALA A 121 -12.49 27.70 -7.91
C ALA A 121 -12.08 28.89 -8.79
N ASP A 122 -13.04 29.32 -9.59
CA ASP A 122 -13.15 30.60 -10.28
C ASP A 122 -12.25 30.87 -11.50
N GLY A 123 -12.93 30.96 -12.65
CA GLY A 123 -12.50 31.47 -13.94
C GLY A 123 -13.68 31.49 -14.89
#